data_AF-A0A7K7MJL5-F1
#
_entry.id   AF-A0A7K7MJL5-F1
#
_cell.length_a   1.000
_cell.length_b   1.000
_cell.length_c   1.000
_cell.angle_alpha   90.00
_cell.angle_beta   90.00
_cell.angle_gamma   90.00
#
_symmetry.space_group_name_H-M   'P 1'
#
loop_
_entity.id
_entity.type
_entity.pdbx_description
1 polymer ?
#
loop_
_entity_poly.entity_id
_entity_poly.type
_entity_poly.pdbx_seq_one_letter_code
_entity_poly.pdbx_strand_id
1 'polypeptide(L)'
;SSPTAIIGNPRVQGHGRKVLTSFGEAIKNLERIKKRSAQLSKLHYEKLHVDPENIRLLGDILIIVLAANHGKDFSPPCQAAWQKMVRVVAHALAHEYH
;
A
#
# COMPACT_ATOMS: atom_id res chain seq x y z
N SER A 1 -10.65 -9.12 17.73
CA SER A 1 -9.38 -9.87 17.58
C SER A 1 -8.30 -9.25 18.44
N SER A 2 -7.41 -10.03 19.06
CA SER A 2 -6.25 -9.49 19.79
C SER A 2 -5.07 -9.21 18.84
N PRO A 3 -4.10 -8.34 19.21
CA PRO A 3 -2.91 -8.09 18.39
C PRO A 3 -2.14 -9.38 18.04
N THR A 4 -1.94 -10.25 19.03
CA THR A 4 -1.28 -11.55 18.84
C THR A 4 -2.05 -12.45 17.86
N ALA A 5 -3.38 -12.45 17.93
CA ALA A 5 -4.20 -13.22 16.99
C ALA A 5 -4.12 -12.68 15.55
N ILE A 6 -3.93 -11.36 15.37
CA ILE A 6 -3.77 -10.75 14.04
C ILE A 6 -2.39 -11.08 13.46
N ILE A 7 -1.32 -10.91 14.24
CA ILE A 7 0.06 -11.16 13.82
C ILE A 7 0.26 -12.64 13.46
N GLY A 8 -0.31 -13.55 14.25
CA GLY A 8 -0.20 -15.00 14.03
C GLY A 8 -1.13 -15.56 12.95
N ASN A 9 -2.00 -14.75 12.35
CA ASN A 9 -2.98 -15.27 11.39
C ASN A 9 -2.35 -15.53 10.00
N PRO A 10 -2.30 -16.79 9.52
CA PRO A 10 -1.66 -17.12 8.25
C PRO A 10 -2.36 -16.49 7.04
N ARG A 11 -3.67 -16.22 7.12
CA ARG A 11 -4.40 -15.52 6.05
C ARG A 11 -4.02 -14.05 5.98
N VAL A 12 -3.83 -13.40 7.12
CA VAL A 12 -3.35 -12.00 7.17
C VAL A 12 -1.94 -11.90 6.62
N GLN A 13 -1.04 -12.78 7.06
CA GLN A 13 0.34 -12.83 6.54
C GLN A 13 0.37 -13.10 5.03
N GLY A 14 -0.42 -14.06 4.56
CA GLY A 14 -0.55 -14.39 3.14
C GLY A 14 -1.09 -13.22 2.33
N HIS A 15 -2.07 -12.49 2.84
CA HIS A 15 -2.59 -11.30 2.17
C HIS A 15 -1.58 -10.15 2.17
N GLY A 16 -0.91 -9.89 3.30
CA GLY A 16 0.14 -8.89 3.40
C GLY A 16 1.26 -9.09 2.38
N ARG A 17 1.66 -10.35 2.13
CA ARG A 17 2.60 -10.69 1.05
C ARG A 17 2.09 -10.25 -0.33
N LYS A 18 0.83 -10.54 -0.66
CA LYS A 18 0.23 -10.14 -1.95
C LYS A 18 0.20 -8.62 -2.12
N VAL A 19 -0.16 -7.89 -1.06
CA VAL A 19 -0.19 -6.42 -1.05
C VAL A 19 1.21 -5.86 -1.31
N LEU A 20 2.23 -6.32 -0.57
CA LEU A 20 3.61 -5.83 -0.74
C LEU A 20 4.20 -6.20 -2.11
N THR A 21 3.87 -7.37 -2.65
CA THR A 21 4.25 -7.73 -4.03
C THR A 21 3.65 -6.74 -5.04
N SER A 22 2.36 -6.41 -4.90
CA SER A 22 1.68 -5.44 -5.77
C SER A 22 2.33 -4.03 -5.68
N PHE A 23 2.68 -3.58 -4.47
CA PHE A 23 3.46 -2.35 -4.28
C PHE A 23 4.80 -2.40 -5.03
N GLY A 24 5.55 -3.50 -4.91
CA GLY A 24 6.81 -3.70 -5.64
C GLY A 24 6.64 -3.66 -7.16
N GLU A 25 5.57 -4.26 -7.68
CA GLU A 25 5.24 -4.21 -9.11
C GLU A 25 4.87 -2.80 -9.58
N ALA A 26 4.13 -2.05 -8.77
CA ALA A 26 3.77 -0.66 -9.05
C ALA A 26 5.01 0.23 -9.15
N ILE A 27 5.97 0.08 -8.22
CA ILE A 27 7.24 0.84 -8.22
C ILE A 27 8.06 0.56 -9.48
N LYS A 28 8.08 -0.69 -9.96
CA LYS A 28 8.80 -1.03 -11.19
C LYS A 28 8.22 -0.36 -12.44
N ASN A 29 7.02 0.21 -12.37
CA ASN A 29 6.27 0.67 -13.54
C ASN A 29 5.46 1.94 -13.26
N LEU A 30 6.09 2.90 -12.56
CA LEU A 30 5.47 4.16 -12.14
C LEU A 30 4.80 4.92 -13.30
N GLU A 31 5.40 4.92 -14.49
CA GLU A 31 4.83 5.61 -15.67
C GLU A 31 3.48 5.05 -16.12
N ARG A 32 3.23 3.76 -15.89
CA ARG A 32 2.01 3.05 -16.32
C ARG A 32 1.15 2.63 -15.13
N ILE A 33 1.39 3.19 -13.94
CA ILE A 33 0.79 2.72 -12.69
C ILE A 33 -0.73 2.75 -12.73
N LYS A 34 -1.36 3.81 -13.27
CA LYS A 34 -2.82 3.91 -13.41
C LYS A 34 -3.40 2.74 -14.21
N LYS A 35 -2.83 2.46 -15.40
CA LYS A 35 -3.29 1.37 -16.28
C LYS A 35 -3.18 0.00 -15.59
N ARG A 36 -2.12 -0.20 -14.82
CA ARG A 36 -1.85 -1.46 -14.11
C ARG A 36 -2.71 -1.65 -12.88
N SER A 37 -3.00 -0.55 -12.18
CA SER A 37 -3.87 -0.54 -11.01
C SER A 37 -5.34 -0.54 -11.37
N ALA A 38 -5.75 -0.32 -12.62
CA ALA A 38 -7.16 -0.17 -13.01
C ALA A 38 -8.06 -1.35 -12.59
N GLN A 39 -7.65 -2.59 -12.86
CA GLN A 39 -8.42 -3.77 -12.43
C GLN A 39 -8.52 -3.87 -10.90
N LEU A 40 -7.42 -3.54 -10.21
CA LEU A 40 -7.37 -3.57 -8.76
C LEU A 40 -8.22 -2.43 -8.15
N SER A 41 -8.21 -1.26 -8.78
CA SER A 41 -9.02 -0.09 -8.43
C SER A 41 -10.51 -0.42 -8.51
N LYS A 42 -10.98 -0.97 -9.65
CA LYS A 42 -12.36 -1.44 -9.80
C LYS A 42 -12.74 -2.50 -8.77
N LEU A 43 -11.85 -3.47 -8.51
CA LEU A 43 -12.10 -4.46 -7.47
C LEU A 43 -12.32 -3.82 -6.08
N HIS A 44 -11.46 -2.86 -5.71
CA HIS A 44 -11.55 -2.17 -4.41
C HIS A 44 -12.82 -1.32 -4.30
N TYR A 45 -13.26 -0.72 -5.41
CA TYR A 45 -14.47 0.07 -5.46
C TYR A 45 -15.75 -0.78 -5.61
N GLU A 46 -15.95 -1.43 -6.76
CA GLU A 46 -17.21 -2.09 -7.16
C GLU A 46 -17.58 -3.30 -6.29
N LYS A 47 -16.57 -4.01 -5.77
CA LYS A 47 -16.80 -5.28 -5.06
C LYS A 47 -16.48 -5.20 -3.57
N LEU A 48 -15.35 -4.59 -3.23
CA LEU A 48 -14.88 -4.55 -1.84
C LEU A 48 -15.35 -3.29 -1.09
N HIS A 49 -15.83 -2.27 -1.80
CA HIS A 49 -16.32 -1.01 -1.23
C HIS A 49 -15.34 -0.37 -0.25
N VAL A 50 -14.04 -0.43 -0.56
CA VAL A 50 -12.97 0.11 0.27
C VAL A 50 -12.86 1.61 0.03
N ASP A 51 -13.09 2.42 1.07
CA ASP A 51 -12.85 3.87 1.01
C ASP A 51 -11.38 4.19 0.61
N PRO A 52 -11.14 5.08 -0.37
CA PRO A 52 -9.79 5.49 -0.78
C PRO A 52 -8.89 5.94 0.37
N GLU A 53 -9.46 6.54 1.43
CA GLU A 53 -8.70 7.02 2.58
C GLU A 53 -8.03 5.86 3.32
N ASN A 54 -8.63 4.67 3.34
CA ASN A 54 -8.01 3.47 3.93
C ASN A 54 -6.75 3.02 3.18
N ILE A 55 -6.65 3.33 1.88
CA ILE A 55 -5.45 3.03 1.08
C ILE A 55 -4.33 4.02 1.45
N ARG A 56 -4.66 5.29 1.72
CA ARG A 56 -3.70 6.27 2.25
C ARG A 56 -3.19 5.87 3.62
N LEU A 57 -4.10 5.49 4.52
CA LEU A 57 -3.75 5.03 5.87
C LEU A 57 -2.79 3.84 5.84
N LEU A 58 -3.02 2.87 4.95
CA LEU A 58 -2.09 1.75 4.76
C LEU A 58 -0.69 2.22 4.32
N GLY A 59 -0.62 3.21 3.43
CA GLY A 59 0.64 3.82 2.99
C GLY A 59 1.39 4.50 4.14
N ASP A 60 0.69 5.23 5.01
CA ASP A 60 1.28 5.89 6.17
C ASP A 60 1.78 4.88 7.22
N ILE A 61 1.03 3.80 7.47
CA ILE A 61 1.46 2.69 8.32
C ILE A 61 2.74 2.04 7.77
N LEU A 62 2.84 1.84 6.45
CA LEU A 62 4.03 1.25 5.83
C LEU A 62 5.27 2.12 6.09
N ILE A 63 5.14 3.44 6.02
CA ILE A 63 6.24 4.38 6.31
C ILE A 63 6.68 4.26 7.77
N ILE A 64 5.74 4.15 8.71
CA ILE A 64 6.05 3.96 10.13
C ILE A 64 6.81 2.65 10.34
N VAL A 65 6.38 1.56 9.71
CA VAL A 65 7.05 0.25 9.82
C VAL A 65 8.45 0.30 9.23
N LEU A 66 8.65 0.96 8.10
CA LEU A 66 9.98 1.14 7.49
C LEU A 66 10.91 1.96 8.39
N ALA A 67 10.41 3.06 8.96
CA ALA A 67 11.18 3.88 9.90
C ALA A 67 11.58 3.08 11.14
N ALA A 68 10.66 2.29 11.70
CA ALA A 68 10.93 1.46 12.87
C ALA A 68 11.96 0.35 12.59
N ASN A 69 11.89 -0.29 11.41
CA ASN A 69 12.79 -1.40 11.06
C ASN A 69 14.19 -0.95 10.63
N HIS A 70 14.32 0.22 9.98
CA HIS A 70 15.59 0.70 9.45
C HIS A 70 16.24 1.79 10.31
N GLY A 71 15.51 2.37 11.28
CA GLY A 71 16.05 3.34 12.22
C GLY A 71 16.71 4.53 11.51
N LYS A 72 18.00 4.75 11.80
CA LYS A 72 18.78 5.87 11.25
C LYS A 72 19.01 5.76 9.73
N ASP A 73 18.94 4.56 9.17
CA ASP A 73 19.11 4.35 7.72
C ASP A 73 17.89 4.84 6.94
N PHE A 74 16.73 4.96 7.58
CA PHE A 74 15.54 5.60 7.02
C PHE A 74 15.62 7.13 7.13
N SER A 75 16.58 7.69 6.40
CA SER A 75 16.85 9.14 6.41
C SER A 75 15.63 9.98 5.96
N PRO A 76 15.56 11.28 6.32
CA PRO A 76 14.46 12.14 5.90
C PRO A 76 14.23 12.17 4.37
N PRO A 77 15.26 12.19 3.50
CA PRO A 77 15.05 12.06 2.05
C PRO A 77 14.44 10.71 1.65
N CYS A 78 14.85 9.61 2.29
CA CYS A 78 14.25 8.30 2.07
C CYS A 78 12.76 8.30 2.45
N GLN A 79 12.43 8.84 3.63
CA GLN A 79 11.04 8.99 4.06
C GLN A 79 10.22 9.82 3.08
N ALA A 80 10.73 10.95 2.60
CA ALA A 80 10.04 11.79 1.62
C ALA A 80 9.79 11.05 0.29
N ALA A 81 10.76 10.23 -0.18
CA ALA A 81 10.60 9.40 -1.36
C ALA A 81 9.49 8.35 -1.17
N TRP A 82 9.47 7.67 -0.02
CA TRP A 82 8.40 6.72 0.32
C TRP A 82 7.03 7.38 0.45
N GLN A 83 6.95 8.57 1.08
CA GLN A 83 5.72 9.38 1.13
C GLN A 83 5.19 9.72 -0.25
N LYS A 84 6.06 10.15 -1.18
CA LYS A 84 5.66 10.41 -2.56
C LYS A 84 5.16 9.13 -3.23
N MET A 85 5.88 8.02 -3.06
CA MET A 85 5.55 6.75 -3.69
C MET A 85 4.20 6.20 -3.22
N VAL A 86 3.94 6.13 -1.91
CA VAL A 86 2.66 5.60 -1.40
C VAL A 86 1.48 6.48 -1.81
N ARG A 87 1.67 7.80 -1.94
CA ARG A 87 0.64 8.72 -2.46
C ARG A 87 0.33 8.46 -3.92
N VAL A 88 1.35 8.20 -4.75
CA VAL A 88 1.16 7.85 -6.17
C VAL A 88 0.41 6.53 -6.31
N VAL A 89 0.74 5.52 -5.50
CA VAL A 89 0.02 4.24 -5.48
C VAL A 89 -1.43 4.42 -5.05
N ALA A 90 -1.68 5.15 -3.95
CA ALA A 90 -3.03 5.40 -3.47
C ALA A 90 -3.88 6.14 -4.51
N HIS A 91 -3.31 7.17 -5.14
CA HIS A 91 -3.98 7.90 -6.21
C HIS A 91 -4.27 7.01 -7.44
N ALA A 92 -3.37 6.10 -7.80
CA ALA A 92 -3.61 5.15 -8.89
C ALA A 92 -4.70 4.13 -8.56
N LEU A 93 -4.79 3.69 -7.30
CA LEU A 93 -5.83 2.77 -6.85
C LEU A 93 -7.19 3.43 -6.66
N ALA A 94 -7.24 4.74 -6.43
CA ALA A 94 -8.49 5.50 -6.37
C ALA A 94 -9.01 5.94 -7.76
N HIS A 95 -8.31 5.63 -8.85
CA HIS A 95 -8.59 6.20 -10.16
C HIS A 95 -9.92 5.75 -10.79
N GLU A 96 -10.36 4.52 -10.54
CA GLU A 96 -11.59 3.94 -11.09
C GLU A 96 -12.74 3.93 -10.06
N TYR A 97 -12.76 4.89 -9.14
CA TYR A 97 -13.83 5.07 -8.17
C TYR A 97 -14.89 6.00 -8.77
N HIS A 98 -15.86 5.44 -9.50
CA HIS A 98 -16.92 6.18 -10.19
C HIS A 98 -18.28 5.50 -10.15
#